data_AF-A0A542SML1-F1
#
_entry.id   AF-A0A542SML1-F1
#
_cell.length_a   1.000
_cell.length_b   1.000
_cell.length_c   1.000
_cell.angle_alpha   90.00
_cell.angle_beta   90.00
_cell.angle_gamma   90.00
#
_symmetry.space_group_name_H-M   'P 1'
#
loop_
_entity.id
_entity.type
_entity.pdbx_description
1 polymer ?
#
loop_
_entity_poly.entity_id
_entity_poly.type
_entity_poly.pdbx_seq_one_letter_code
_entity_poly.pdbx_strand_id
1 'polypeptide(L)'
;MATASVADQQTILAVQALDTRAQQLVHQRRTLPIHAKIAEYGERLADLERALVASRTEAADLTLEAKKAEHEVALVRERAVRDQALLDAGKVSAKEAQALLAELDSLKVRQGRLEEVELDVMERLEAHQATLAQLEQAYDGTVADRNRAVRERDDEVAAIDAQRKDVARERAAAVEGLDVTLLATYERLRDQLGGLGAARLEGRRCGGCRMELNPVDLSKIAAASAETLVRCEECGRLLVRPIGQDA
;
A
#
# COMPACT_ATOMS: atom_id res chain seq x y z
N MET A 1 -30.65 -34.50 27.45
CA MET A 1 -29.57 -33.53 27.17
C MET A 1 -28.52 -34.24 26.33
N ALA A 2 -27.85 -33.54 25.41
CA ALA A 2 -26.74 -34.16 24.67
C ALA A 2 -25.59 -34.47 25.64
N THR A 3 -24.89 -35.57 25.42
CA THR A 3 -23.80 -36.06 26.27
C THR A 3 -22.55 -36.32 25.43
N ALA A 4 -21.37 -36.09 25.99
CA ALA A 4 -20.09 -36.47 25.41
C ALA A 4 -19.10 -36.81 26.53
N SER A 5 -18.08 -37.62 26.23
CA SER A 5 -17.08 -37.99 27.23
C SER A 5 -16.36 -36.75 27.80
N VAL A 6 -15.91 -36.83 29.05
CA VAL A 6 -15.17 -35.71 29.68
C VAL A 6 -13.89 -35.40 28.88
N ALA A 7 -13.25 -36.42 28.32
CA ALA A 7 -12.09 -36.26 27.45
C ALA A 7 -12.44 -35.45 26.19
N ASP A 8 -13.51 -35.80 25.48
CA ASP A 8 -13.96 -35.06 24.29
C ASP A 8 -14.35 -33.62 24.61
N GLN A 9 -14.99 -33.40 25.76
CA GLN A 9 -15.29 -32.06 26.26
C GLN A 9 -14.03 -31.24 26.54
N GLN A 10 -12.93 -31.83 27.03
CA GLN A 10 -11.67 -31.09 27.15
C GLN A 10 -11.02 -30.84 25.80
N THR A 11 -11.03 -31.84 24.91
CA THR A 11 -10.46 -31.72 23.57
C THR A 11 -11.16 -30.59 22.78
N ILE A 12 -12.47 -30.37 22.97
CA ILE A 12 -13.16 -29.24 22.33
C ILE A 12 -12.61 -27.87 22.74
N LEU A 13 -12.05 -27.73 23.95
CA LEU A 13 -11.35 -26.49 24.35
C LEU A 13 -10.04 -26.33 23.59
N ALA A 14 -9.32 -27.40 23.32
CA ALA A 14 -8.11 -27.37 22.50
C ALA A 14 -8.44 -27.02 21.03
N VAL A 15 -9.49 -27.61 20.47
CA VAL A 15 -10.02 -27.26 19.14
C VAL A 15 -10.42 -25.78 19.10
N GLN A 16 -11.13 -25.29 20.12
CA GLN A 16 -11.49 -23.89 20.23
C GLN A 16 -10.27 -22.96 20.27
N ALA A 17 -9.21 -23.32 20.99
CA ALA A 17 -7.99 -22.53 21.05
C ALA A 17 -7.30 -22.43 19.68
N LEU A 18 -7.24 -23.54 18.94
CA LEU A 18 -6.72 -23.58 17.57
C LEU A 18 -7.56 -22.71 16.63
N ASP A 19 -8.88 -22.77 16.79
CA ASP A 19 -9.82 -21.99 16.00
C ASP A 19 -9.72 -20.48 16.26
N THR A 20 -9.53 -20.09 17.53
CA THR A 20 -9.23 -18.70 17.90
C THR A 20 -7.89 -18.25 17.32
N ARG A 21 -6.84 -19.09 17.40
CA ARG A 21 -5.53 -18.80 16.80
C ARG A 21 -5.63 -18.62 15.29
N ALA A 22 -6.38 -19.47 14.60
CA ALA A 22 -6.62 -19.33 13.16
C ALA A 22 -7.28 -17.99 12.81
N GLN A 23 -8.27 -17.56 13.59
CA GLN A 23 -8.92 -16.25 13.40
C GLN A 23 -7.97 -15.07 13.67
N GLN A 24 -7.14 -15.17 14.71
CA GLN A 24 -6.11 -14.17 15.00
C GLN A 24 -5.12 -14.03 13.85
N LEU A 25 -4.66 -15.14 13.26
CA LEU A 25 -3.75 -15.13 12.11
C LEU A 25 -4.41 -14.50 10.87
N VAL A 26 -5.68 -14.78 10.61
CA VAL A 26 -6.44 -14.14 9.52
C VAL A 26 -6.54 -12.62 9.75
N HIS A 27 -6.82 -12.21 10.99
CA HIS A 27 -6.87 -10.80 11.34
C HIS A 27 -5.50 -10.13 11.16
N GLN A 28 -4.44 -10.72 11.73
CA GLN A 28 -3.07 -10.24 11.63
C GLN A 28 -2.64 -10.04 10.17
N ARG A 29 -2.91 -11.03 9.30
CA ARG A 29 -2.62 -10.93 7.86
C ARG A 29 -3.29 -9.72 7.20
N ARG A 30 -4.51 -9.38 7.63
CA ARG A 30 -5.29 -8.26 7.08
C ARG A 30 -4.85 -6.91 7.63
N THR A 31 -4.32 -6.86 8.85
CA THR A 31 -4.00 -5.61 9.56
C THR A 31 -2.50 -5.32 9.65
N LEU A 32 -1.67 -5.99 8.83
CA LEU A 32 -0.24 -5.69 8.78
C LEU A 32 -0.01 -4.20 8.49
N PRO A 33 0.78 -3.48 9.32
CA PRO A 33 1.08 -2.07 9.12
C PRO A 33 1.70 -1.76 7.76
N ILE A 34 2.44 -2.72 7.20
CA ILE A 34 3.09 -2.61 5.88
C ILE A 34 2.09 -2.34 4.74
N HIS A 35 0.82 -2.75 4.88
CA HIS A 35 -0.23 -2.45 3.88
C HIS A 35 -0.46 -0.94 3.76
N ALA A 36 -0.50 -0.22 4.89
CA ALA A 36 -0.68 1.23 4.90
C ALA A 36 0.52 1.94 4.25
N LYS A 37 1.73 1.47 4.54
CA LYS A 37 2.96 2.00 3.94
C LYS A 37 3.02 1.81 2.42
N ILE A 38 2.60 0.64 1.92
CA ILE A 38 2.51 0.37 0.47
C ILE A 38 1.48 1.30 -0.19
N ALA A 39 0.35 1.57 0.49
CA ALA A 39 -0.66 2.49 0.00
C ALA A 39 -0.14 3.94 -0.06
N GLU A 40 0.56 4.40 0.98
CA GLU A 40 1.20 5.72 1.01
C GLU A 40 2.20 5.92 -0.15
N TYR A 41 3.04 4.91 -0.42
CA TYR A 41 3.91 4.97 -1.60
C TYR A 41 3.13 5.01 -2.91
N GLY A 42 1.96 4.35 -2.99
CA GLY A 42 1.08 4.41 -4.15
C GLY A 42 0.56 5.82 -4.41
N GLU A 43 0.06 6.50 -3.37
CA GLU A 43 -0.40 7.89 -3.47
C GLU A 43 0.74 8.83 -3.88
N ARG A 44 1.90 8.68 -3.25
CA ARG A 44 3.09 9.48 -3.59
C ARG A 44 3.55 9.27 -5.04
N LEU A 45 3.50 8.04 -5.55
CA LEU A 45 3.82 7.77 -6.96
C LEU A 45 2.82 8.43 -7.89
N ALA A 46 1.52 8.41 -7.57
CA ALA A 46 0.50 9.08 -8.37
C ALA A 46 0.71 10.61 -8.42
N ASP A 47 1.12 11.23 -7.31
CA ASP A 47 1.51 12.64 -7.28
C ASP A 47 2.74 12.92 -8.15
N LEU A 48 3.78 12.09 -8.02
CA LEU A 48 5.01 12.23 -8.80
C LEU A 48 4.78 12.03 -10.30
N GLU A 49 3.90 11.10 -10.71
CA GLU A 49 3.53 10.89 -12.11
C GLU A 49 2.86 12.12 -12.70
N ARG A 50 1.93 12.75 -11.97
CA ARG A 50 1.31 14.01 -12.39
C ARG A 50 2.34 15.13 -12.53
N ALA A 51 3.23 15.26 -11.55
CA ALA A 51 4.30 16.25 -11.58
C ALA A 51 5.27 16.03 -12.75
N LEU A 52 5.66 14.78 -13.03
CA LEU A 52 6.52 14.41 -14.15
C LEU A 52 5.87 14.74 -15.51
N VAL A 53 4.58 14.44 -15.69
CA VAL A 53 3.87 14.79 -16.93
C VAL A 53 3.85 16.31 -17.15
N ALA A 54 3.54 17.08 -16.11
CA ALA A 54 3.58 18.54 -16.19
C ALA A 54 4.99 19.06 -16.50
N SER A 55 6.00 18.57 -15.77
CA SER A 55 7.39 18.99 -15.94
C SER A 55 7.96 18.63 -17.31
N ARG A 56 7.61 17.47 -17.87
CA ARG A 56 8.03 17.05 -19.22
C ARG A 56 7.39 17.90 -20.31
N THR A 57 6.11 18.29 -20.13
CA THR A 57 5.43 19.21 -21.05
C THR A 57 6.14 20.55 -21.08
N GLU A 58 6.39 21.15 -19.91
CA GLU A 58 7.10 22.43 -19.81
C GLU A 58 8.52 22.36 -20.40
N ALA A 59 9.26 21.27 -20.16
CA ALA A 59 10.57 21.07 -20.77
C ALA A 59 10.51 21.00 -22.31
N ALA A 60 9.46 20.39 -22.86
CA ALA A 60 9.24 20.32 -24.31
C ALA A 60 8.89 21.70 -24.89
N ASP A 61 8.08 22.48 -24.19
CA ASP A 61 7.71 23.84 -24.59
C ASP A 61 8.92 24.78 -24.57
N LEU A 62 9.72 24.76 -23.50
CA LEU A 62 11.00 25.50 -23.42
C LEU A 62 11.99 25.06 -24.50
N THR A 63 12.05 23.77 -24.82
CA THR A 63 12.90 23.27 -25.92
C THR A 63 12.45 23.83 -27.27
N LEU A 64 11.14 23.96 -27.49
CA LEU A 64 10.61 24.57 -28.72
C LEU A 64 10.87 26.09 -28.75
N GLU A 65 10.73 26.77 -27.61
CA GLU A 65 11.05 28.19 -27.46
C GLU A 65 12.52 28.46 -27.77
N ALA A 66 13.45 27.66 -27.22
CA ALA A 66 14.88 27.78 -27.46
C ALA A 66 15.22 27.62 -28.94
N LYS A 67 14.65 26.61 -29.61
CA LYS A 67 14.84 26.39 -31.06
C LYS A 67 14.32 27.54 -31.92
N LYS A 68 13.23 28.18 -31.51
CA LYS A 68 12.70 29.36 -32.21
C LYS A 68 13.64 30.55 -32.05
N ALA A 69 14.12 30.80 -30.84
CA ALA A 69 15.07 31.88 -30.58
C ALA A 69 16.38 31.68 -31.37
N GLU A 70 16.95 30.47 -31.35
CA GLU A 70 18.12 30.08 -32.16
C GLU A 70 17.88 30.34 -33.66
N HIS A 71 16.71 29.96 -34.17
CA HIS A 71 16.35 30.18 -35.57
C HIS A 71 16.25 31.67 -35.92
N GLU A 72 15.66 32.49 -35.06
CA GLU A 72 15.56 33.94 -35.27
C GLU A 72 16.93 34.62 -35.29
N VAL A 73 17.84 34.22 -34.40
CA VAL A 73 19.24 34.66 -34.40
C VAL A 73 19.93 34.26 -35.71
N ALA A 74 19.74 33.01 -36.15
CA ALA A 74 20.31 32.51 -37.40
C ALA A 74 19.84 33.32 -38.62
N LEU A 75 18.54 33.63 -38.73
CA LEU A 75 18.00 34.44 -39.83
C LEU A 75 18.63 35.84 -39.91
N VAL A 76 18.83 36.50 -38.76
CA VAL A 76 19.46 37.82 -38.71
C VAL A 76 20.94 37.73 -39.09
N ARG A 77 21.66 36.71 -38.60
CA ARG A 77 23.06 36.45 -38.97
C ARG A 77 23.21 36.18 -40.46
N GLU A 78 22.38 35.32 -41.04
CA GLU A 78 22.39 35.04 -42.48
C GLU A 78 22.10 36.28 -43.32
N ARG A 79 21.21 37.16 -42.86
CA ARG A 79 20.94 38.43 -43.52
C ARG A 79 22.16 39.35 -43.47
N ALA A 80 22.77 39.51 -42.30
CA ALA A 80 23.97 40.33 -42.13
C ALA A 80 25.14 39.84 -43.00
N VAL A 81 25.35 38.52 -43.08
CA VAL A 81 26.38 37.92 -43.95
C VAL A 81 26.12 38.25 -45.43
N ARG A 82 24.88 38.16 -45.90
CA ARG A 82 24.52 38.51 -47.29
C ARG A 82 24.74 39.99 -47.58
N ASP A 83 24.32 40.87 -46.68
CA ASP A 83 24.44 42.32 -46.86
C ASP A 83 25.93 42.76 -46.81
N GLN A 84 26.75 42.14 -45.95
CA GLN A 84 28.20 42.35 -45.93
C GLN A 84 28.87 41.87 -47.23
N ALA A 85 28.49 40.70 -47.75
CA ALA A 85 29.06 40.19 -49.00
C ALA A 85 28.76 41.10 -50.22
N LEU A 86 27.60 41.77 -50.23
CA LEU A 86 27.26 42.75 -51.28
C LEU A 86 28.14 44.01 -51.20
N LEU A 87 28.43 44.49 -50.00
CA LEU A 87 29.38 45.58 -49.78
C LEU A 87 30.78 45.20 -50.24
N ASP A 88 31.28 44.04 -49.83
CA ASP A 88 32.62 43.55 -50.13
C ASP A 88 32.82 43.30 -51.63
N ALA A 89 31.76 42.94 -52.36
CA ALA A 89 31.80 42.77 -53.81
C ALA A 89 32.05 44.08 -54.57
N GLY A 90 31.83 45.26 -53.94
CA GLY A 90 32.12 46.57 -54.51
C GLY A 90 31.29 46.95 -55.75
N LYS A 91 30.19 46.23 -56.01
CA LYS A 91 29.31 46.43 -57.19
C LYS A 91 28.09 47.32 -56.92
N VAL A 92 28.02 47.93 -55.74
CA VAL A 92 26.92 48.79 -55.29
C VAL A 92 27.29 50.27 -55.42
N SER A 93 26.33 51.13 -55.71
CA SER A 93 26.52 52.58 -55.72
C SER A 93 26.80 53.12 -54.32
N ALA A 94 27.37 54.33 -54.22
CA ALA A 94 27.66 54.96 -52.93
C ALA A 94 26.42 55.10 -52.02
N LYS A 95 25.25 55.35 -52.62
CA LYS A 95 23.98 55.44 -51.89
C LYS A 95 23.53 54.07 -51.37
N GLU A 96 23.66 53.02 -52.18
CA GLU A 96 23.34 51.65 -51.78
C GLU A 96 24.31 51.15 -50.70
N ALA A 97 25.59 51.50 -50.79
CA ALA A 97 26.58 51.17 -49.76
C ALA A 97 26.24 51.82 -48.41
N GLN A 98 25.86 53.10 -48.39
CA GLN A 98 25.41 53.76 -47.16
C GLN A 98 24.16 53.12 -46.56
N ALA A 99 23.19 52.71 -47.41
CA ALA A 99 21.99 52.03 -46.95
C ALA A 99 22.31 50.65 -46.34
N LEU A 100 23.20 49.88 -46.97
CA LEU A 100 23.65 48.58 -46.46
C LEU A 100 24.40 48.71 -45.12
N LEU A 101 25.25 49.73 -44.95
CA LEU A 101 25.93 49.99 -43.68
C LEU A 101 24.93 50.30 -42.54
N ALA A 102 23.93 51.14 -42.81
CA ALA A 102 22.90 51.44 -41.81
C ALA A 102 22.05 50.20 -41.47
N GLU A 103 21.74 49.35 -42.46
CA GLU A 103 21.05 48.09 -42.24
C GLU A 103 21.89 47.12 -41.39
N LEU A 104 23.19 46.99 -41.65
CA LEU A 104 24.09 46.15 -40.85
C LEU A 104 24.16 46.60 -39.39
N ASP A 105 24.21 47.92 -39.12
CA ASP A 105 24.15 48.44 -37.75
C ASP A 105 22.83 48.09 -37.06
N SER A 106 21.70 48.19 -37.78
CA SER A 106 20.38 47.78 -37.30
C SER A 106 20.30 46.29 -37.01
N LEU A 107 20.80 45.45 -37.93
CA LEU A 107 20.87 43.99 -37.78
C LEU A 107 21.73 43.59 -36.59
N LYS A 108 22.85 44.27 -36.35
CA LYS A 108 23.72 44.01 -35.19
C LYS A 108 23.00 44.28 -33.87
N VAL A 109 22.27 45.39 -33.76
CA VAL A 109 21.47 45.69 -32.56
C VAL A 109 20.35 44.66 -32.37
N ARG A 110 19.69 44.26 -33.46
CA ARG A 110 18.64 43.25 -33.43
C ARG A 110 19.19 41.87 -33.02
N GLN A 111 20.34 41.48 -33.57
CA GLN A 111 21.01 40.22 -33.24
C GLN A 111 21.30 40.16 -31.74
N GLY A 112 21.91 41.20 -31.16
CA GLY A 112 22.21 41.21 -29.73
C GLY A 112 20.96 41.03 -28.86
N ARG A 113 19.84 41.67 -29.21
CA ARG A 113 18.56 41.49 -28.49
C ARG A 113 18.02 40.07 -28.61
N LEU A 114 18.14 39.44 -29.78
CA LEU A 114 17.69 38.07 -29.98
C LEU A 114 18.59 37.06 -29.25
N GLU A 115 19.90 37.32 -29.19
CA GLU A 115 20.86 36.51 -28.44
C GLU A 115 20.61 36.60 -26.92
N GLU A 116 20.23 37.77 -26.40
CA GLU A 116 19.80 37.90 -25.00
C GLU A 116 18.55 37.06 -24.69
N VAL A 117 17.57 37.05 -25.60
CA VAL A 117 16.36 36.21 -25.48
C VAL A 117 16.71 34.73 -25.60
N GLU A 118 17.54 34.34 -26.55
CA GLU A 118 18.02 32.96 -26.71
C GLU A 118 18.68 32.47 -25.41
N LEU A 119 19.58 33.26 -24.84
CA LEU A 119 20.27 32.93 -23.60
C LEU A 119 19.29 32.75 -22.43
N ASP A 120 18.33 33.67 -22.24
CA ASP A 120 17.32 33.57 -21.17
C ASP A 120 16.51 32.27 -21.28
N VAL A 121 16.06 31.92 -22.49
CA VAL A 121 15.29 30.70 -22.71
C VAL A 121 16.13 29.45 -22.47
N MET A 122 17.41 29.46 -22.88
CA MET A 122 18.34 28.36 -22.61
C MET A 122 18.60 28.17 -21.11
N GLU A 123 18.79 29.25 -20.35
CA GLU A 123 18.98 29.20 -18.90
C GLU A 123 17.73 28.66 -18.20
N ARG A 124 16.54 29.10 -18.61
CA ARG A 124 15.25 28.58 -18.13
C ARG A 124 15.11 27.09 -18.43
N LEU A 125 15.47 26.66 -19.65
CA LEU A 125 15.43 25.25 -20.05
C LEU A 125 16.37 24.40 -19.20
N GLU A 126 17.61 24.83 -18.99
CA GLU A 126 18.59 24.11 -18.18
C GLU A 126 18.13 23.96 -16.72
N ALA A 127 17.65 25.05 -16.11
CA ALA A 127 17.12 25.02 -14.75
C ALA A 127 15.92 24.07 -14.61
N HIS A 128 15.03 24.07 -15.61
CA HIS A 128 13.85 23.20 -15.60
C HIS A 128 14.20 21.74 -15.85
N GLN A 129 15.18 21.45 -16.72
CA GLN A 129 15.71 20.10 -16.92
C GLN A 129 16.34 19.53 -15.65
N ALA A 130 17.06 20.35 -14.87
CA ALA A 130 17.57 19.93 -13.57
C ALA A 130 16.44 19.57 -12.59
N THR A 131 15.35 20.34 -12.60
CA THR A 131 14.15 20.05 -11.79
C THR A 131 13.47 18.75 -12.23
N LEU A 132 13.34 18.53 -13.54
CA LEU A 132 12.80 17.29 -14.10
C LEU A 132 13.64 16.08 -13.66
N ALA A 133 14.96 16.16 -13.72
CA ALA A 133 15.85 15.08 -13.30
C ALA A 133 15.68 14.73 -11.81
N GLN A 134 15.46 15.73 -10.95
CA GLN A 134 15.16 15.49 -9.53
C GLN A 134 13.82 14.77 -9.31
N LEU A 135 12.79 15.13 -10.09
CA LEU A 135 11.49 14.45 -10.04
C LEU A 135 11.62 12.99 -10.50
N GLU A 136 12.39 12.73 -11.56
CA GLU A 136 12.64 11.37 -12.06
C GLU A 136 13.37 10.52 -11.02
N GLN A 137 14.41 11.07 -10.38
CA GLN A 137 15.12 10.41 -9.29
C GLN A 137 14.19 10.12 -8.09
N ALA A 138 13.33 11.07 -7.71
CA ALA A 138 12.38 10.88 -6.62
C ALA A 138 11.34 9.80 -6.94
N TYR A 139 10.88 9.74 -8.20
CA TYR A 139 9.98 8.69 -8.68
C TYR A 139 10.64 7.31 -8.58
N ASP A 140 11.82 7.15 -9.17
CA ASP A 140 12.55 5.87 -9.17
C ASP A 140 12.88 5.39 -7.76
N GLY A 141 13.29 6.31 -6.87
CA GLY A 141 13.49 6.02 -5.45
C GLY A 141 12.21 5.53 -4.78
N THR A 142 11.08 6.19 -5.02
CA THR A 142 9.78 5.81 -4.44
C THR A 142 9.31 4.45 -4.99
N VAL A 143 9.54 4.15 -6.27
CA VAL A 143 9.27 2.83 -6.87
C VAL A 143 10.10 1.75 -6.17
N ALA A 144 11.40 1.99 -5.99
CA ALA A 144 12.29 1.06 -5.32
C ALA A 144 11.85 0.79 -3.87
N ASP A 145 11.46 1.85 -3.14
CA ASP A 145 10.98 1.76 -1.77
C ASP A 145 9.68 0.96 -1.66
N ARG A 146 8.71 1.24 -2.56
CA ARG A 146 7.46 0.47 -2.65
C ARG A 146 7.73 -1.00 -2.93
N ASN A 147 8.65 -1.31 -3.85
CA ASN A 147 8.99 -2.69 -4.18
C ASN A 147 9.63 -3.44 -3.01
N ARG A 148 10.45 -2.77 -2.19
CA ARG A 148 10.99 -3.37 -0.95
C ARG A 148 9.87 -3.65 0.06
N ALA A 149 8.96 -2.69 0.26
CA ALA A 149 7.82 -2.86 1.17
C ALA A 149 6.87 -3.99 0.71
N VAL A 150 6.66 -4.15 -0.61
CA VAL A 150 5.87 -5.25 -1.16
C VAL A 150 6.52 -6.61 -0.87
N ARG A 151 7.85 -6.73 -1.02
CA ARG A 151 8.57 -7.95 -0.69
C ARG A 151 8.48 -8.29 0.79
N GLU A 152 8.68 -7.29 1.66
CA GLU A 152 8.51 -7.45 3.12
C GLU A 152 7.10 -7.94 3.47
N ARG A 153 6.06 -7.35 2.86
CA ARG A 153 4.68 -7.81 3.01
C ARG A 153 4.49 -9.24 2.56
N ASP A 154 5.06 -9.62 1.42
CA ASP A 154 4.94 -10.98 0.88
C ASP A 154 5.59 -12.01 1.80
N ASP A 155 6.76 -11.69 2.38
CA ASP A 155 7.46 -12.54 3.35
C ASP A 155 6.65 -12.71 4.66
N GLU A 156 6.11 -11.62 5.22
CA GLU A 156 5.27 -11.66 6.41
C GLU A 156 3.98 -12.48 6.17
N VAL A 157 3.33 -12.26 5.01
CA VAL A 157 2.13 -13.00 4.62
C VAL A 157 2.45 -14.49 4.45
N ALA A 158 3.59 -14.83 3.84
CA ALA A 158 4.01 -16.22 3.68
C ALA A 158 4.26 -16.91 5.03
N ALA A 159 4.88 -16.21 5.98
CA ALA A 159 5.08 -16.72 7.34
C ALA A 159 3.75 -16.96 8.07
N ILE A 160 2.79 -16.04 7.96
CA ILE A 160 1.45 -16.20 8.55
C ILE A 160 0.71 -17.36 7.88
N ASP A 161 0.77 -17.49 6.56
CA ASP A 161 0.09 -18.57 5.85
C ASP A 161 0.70 -19.95 6.15
N ALA A 162 2.02 -20.03 6.43
CA ALA A 162 2.64 -21.24 6.96
C ALA A 162 2.07 -21.61 8.34
N GLN A 163 2.01 -20.65 9.27
CA GLN A 163 1.42 -20.88 10.60
C GLN A 163 -0.06 -21.29 10.52
N ARG A 164 -0.82 -20.73 9.57
CA ARG A 164 -2.21 -21.11 9.35
C ARG A 164 -2.35 -22.56 8.89
N LYS A 165 -1.44 -23.03 8.02
CA LYS A 165 -1.40 -24.43 7.60
C LYS A 165 -1.08 -25.36 8.77
N ASP A 166 -0.16 -24.96 9.65
CA ASP A 166 0.17 -25.73 10.85
C ASP A 166 -1.02 -25.84 11.79
N VAL A 167 -1.67 -24.72 12.11
CA VAL A 167 -2.89 -24.70 12.95
C VAL A 167 -4.01 -25.54 12.33
N ALA A 168 -4.16 -25.52 11.01
CA ALA A 168 -5.16 -26.35 10.33
C ALA A 168 -4.85 -27.86 10.45
N ARG A 169 -3.57 -28.26 10.36
CA ARG A 169 -3.13 -29.65 10.57
C ARG A 169 -3.33 -30.09 12.03
N GLU A 170 -2.92 -29.25 12.98
CA GLU A 170 -3.14 -29.49 14.42
C GLU A 170 -4.63 -29.65 14.72
N ARG A 171 -5.48 -28.80 14.13
CA ARG A 171 -6.93 -28.89 14.29
C ARG A 171 -7.49 -30.19 13.72
N ALA A 172 -7.07 -30.56 12.50
CA ALA A 172 -7.52 -31.80 11.86
C ALA A 172 -7.18 -33.04 12.71
N ALA A 173 -5.99 -33.08 13.29
CA ALA A 173 -5.60 -34.13 14.22
C ALA A 173 -6.39 -34.08 15.54
N ALA A 174 -6.64 -32.88 16.08
CA ALA A 174 -7.38 -32.71 17.34
C ALA A 174 -8.86 -33.12 17.24
N VAL A 175 -9.46 -33.05 16.05
CA VAL A 175 -10.85 -33.49 15.83
C VAL A 175 -10.96 -34.96 15.44
N GLU A 176 -9.83 -35.63 15.18
CA GLU A 176 -9.83 -37.06 14.84
C GLU A 176 -10.27 -37.88 16.06
N GLY A 177 -11.31 -38.70 15.88
CA GLY A 177 -11.86 -39.53 16.95
C GLY A 177 -12.80 -38.80 17.93
N LEU A 178 -13.06 -37.50 17.76
CA LEU A 178 -14.08 -36.78 18.53
C LEU A 178 -15.49 -37.28 18.20
N ASP A 179 -16.37 -37.28 19.20
CA ASP A 179 -17.80 -37.50 18.98
C ASP A 179 -18.37 -36.52 17.95
N VAL A 180 -18.99 -37.08 16.90
CA VAL A 180 -19.51 -36.33 15.75
C VAL A 180 -20.62 -35.37 16.17
N THR A 181 -21.43 -35.74 17.16
CA THR A 181 -22.55 -34.92 17.64
C THR A 181 -22.05 -33.70 18.44
N LEU A 182 -21.03 -33.91 19.28
CA LEU A 182 -20.33 -32.84 19.99
C LEU A 182 -19.68 -31.87 19.00
N LEU A 183 -18.91 -32.39 18.05
CA LEU A 183 -18.23 -31.57 17.04
C LEU A 183 -19.24 -30.76 16.22
N ALA A 184 -20.32 -31.38 15.73
CA ALA A 184 -21.37 -30.69 14.98
C ALA A 184 -22.05 -29.60 15.83
N THR A 185 -22.28 -29.85 17.12
CA THR A 185 -22.83 -28.85 18.05
C THR A 185 -21.87 -27.69 18.24
N TYR A 186 -20.59 -27.99 18.41
CA TYR A 186 -19.52 -27.00 18.55
C TYR A 186 -19.41 -26.10 17.32
N GLU A 187 -19.30 -26.68 16.12
CA GLU A 187 -19.13 -25.93 14.86
C GLU A 187 -20.32 -24.99 14.63
N ARG A 188 -21.55 -25.50 14.82
CA ARG A 188 -22.76 -24.67 14.71
C ARG A 188 -22.73 -23.48 15.67
N LEU A 189 -22.29 -23.68 16.91
CA LEU A 189 -22.20 -22.60 17.89
C LEU A 189 -21.06 -21.63 17.57
N ARG A 190 -19.92 -22.15 17.10
CA ARG A 190 -18.79 -21.34 16.68
C ARG A 190 -19.19 -20.39 15.55
N ASP A 191 -19.90 -20.89 14.55
CA ASP A 191 -20.37 -20.09 13.42
C ASP A 191 -21.37 -19.02 13.86
N GLN A 192 -22.31 -19.38 14.75
CA GLN A 192 -23.34 -18.45 15.26
C GLN A 192 -22.78 -17.39 16.21
N LEU A 193 -21.74 -17.71 16.98
CA LEU A 193 -21.26 -16.88 18.11
C LEU A 193 -19.91 -16.23 17.84
N GLY A 194 -19.61 -15.97 16.55
CA GLY A 194 -18.46 -15.16 16.13
C GLY A 194 -17.11 -15.84 16.36
N GLY A 195 -17.04 -17.17 16.25
CA GLY A 195 -15.78 -17.92 16.36
C GLY A 195 -15.51 -18.62 17.67
N LEU A 196 -16.37 -18.42 18.67
CA LEU A 196 -16.25 -19.01 20.01
C LEU A 196 -17.45 -19.91 20.29
N GLY A 197 -17.32 -21.20 19.99
CA GLY A 197 -18.36 -22.23 20.22
C GLY A 197 -18.31 -22.89 21.59
N ALA A 198 -17.14 -22.91 22.22
CA ALA A 198 -16.92 -23.48 23.55
C ALA A 198 -16.08 -22.55 24.45
N ALA A 199 -16.24 -22.68 25.77
CA ALA A 199 -15.50 -21.94 26.77
C ALA A 199 -15.32 -22.76 28.05
N ARG A 200 -14.23 -22.53 28.78
CA ARG A 200 -14.00 -23.13 30.09
C ARG A 200 -14.89 -22.45 31.15
N LEU A 201 -15.40 -23.22 32.11
CA LEU A 201 -15.92 -22.69 33.37
C LEU A 201 -14.75 -22.40 34.31
N GLU A 202 -14.54 -21.13 34.62
CA GLU A 202 -13.48 -20.64 35.48
C GLU A 202 -14.07 -20.20 36.83
N GLY A 203 -14.11 -21.14 37.77
CA GLY A 203 -14.82 -20.97 39.04
C GLY A 203 -16.31 -20.72 38.78
N ARG A 204 -16.77 -19.48 39.02
CA ARG A 204 -18.17 -19.07 38.81
C ARG A 204 -18.40 -18.35 37.47
N ARG A 205 -17.35 -18.17 36.65
CA ARG A 205 -17.38 -17.32 35.45
C ARG A 205 -17.27 -18.15 34.17
N CYS A 206 -18.02 -17.77 33.13
CA CYS A 206 -17.84 -18.33 31.79
C CYS A 206 -16.60 -17.70 31.12
N GLY A 207 -15.62 -18.49 30.68
CA GLY A 207 -14.43 -17.99 29.99
C GLY A 207 -14.70 -17.36 28.61
N GLY A 208 -15.90 -17.54 28.05
CA GLY A 208 -16.29 -16.99 26.74
C GLY A 208 -16.84 -15.57 26.84
N CYS A 209 -17.94 -15.37 27.57
CA CYS A 209 -18.54 -14.05 27.77
C CYS A 209 -17.96 -13.29 28.97
N ARG A 210 -17.16 -13.95 29.80
CA ARG A 210 -16.56 -13.41 31.03
C ARG A 210 -17.58 -12.94 32.07
N MET A 211 -18.84 -13.35 31.96
CA MET A 211 -19.87 -13.06 32.97
C MET A 211 -19.90 -14.12 34.06
N GLU A 212 -20.21 -13.70 35.28
CA GLU A 212 -20.44 -14.61 36.40
C GLU A 212 -21.82 -15.26 36.26
N LEU A 213 -21.87 -16.58 36.40
CA LEU A 213 -23.10 -17.35 36.35
C LEU A 213 -23.87 -17.19 37.66
N ASN A 214 -25.20 -17.09 37.57
CA ASN A 214 -26.02 -17.00 38.77
C ASN A 214 -25.96 -18.32 39.59
N PRO A 215 -26.25 -18.28 40.90
CA PRO A 215 -26.16 -19.46 41.77
C PRO A 215 -27.06 -20.63 41.35
N VAL A 216 -28.21 -20.35 40.74
CA VAL A 216 -29.17 -21.37 40.28
C VAL A 216 -28.58 -22.17 39.13
N ASP A 217 -27.99 -21.51 38.15
CA ASP A 217 -27.41 -22.16 36.99
C ASP A 217 -26.11 -22.88 37.33
N LEU A 218 -25.30 -22.32 38.24
CA LEU A 218 -24.15 -23.04 38.82
C LEU A 218 -24.59 -24.33 39.51
N SER A 219 -25.67 -24.30 40.29
CA SER A 219 -26.20 -25.49 40.96
C SER A 219 -26.70 -26.53 39.94
N LYS A 220 -27.38 -26.10 38.87
CA LYS A 220 -27.79 -27.00 37.76
C LYS A 220 -26.59 -27.63 37.06
N ILE A 221 -25.53 -26.86 36.79
CA ILE A 221 -24.30 -27.33 36.15
C ILE A 221 -23.56 -28.33 37.04
N ALA A 222 -23.51 -28.08 38.35
CA ALA A 222 -22.89 -28.97 39.32
C ALA A 222 -23.67 -30.28 39.51
N ALA A 223 -25.01 -30.24 39.45
CA ALA A 223 -25.86 -31.42 39.55
C ALA A 223 -25.90 -32.28 38.27
N ALA A 224 -25.52 -31.71 37.12
CA ALA A 224 -25.49 -32.44 35.86
C ALA A 224 -24.34 -33.48 35.84
N SER A 225 -24.57 -34.65 35.25
CA SER A 225 -23.50 -35.67 35.11
C SER A 225 -22.30 -35.10 34.37
N ALA A 226 -21.08 -35.60 34.65
CA ALA A 226 -19.84 -35.11 34.03
C ALA A 226 -19.85 -35.17 32.49
N GLU A 227 -20.63 -36.08 31.92
CA GLU A 227 -20.78 -36.24 30.46
C GLU A 227 -21.86 -35.34 29.84
N THR A 228 -22.72 -34.73 30.66
CA THR A 228 -23.77 -33.83 30.15
C THR A 228 -23.14 -32.57 29.57
N LEU A 229 -23.49 -32.24 28.32
CA LEU A 229 -23.11 -30.98 27.70
C LEU A 229 -23.95 -29.84 28.26
N VAL A 230 -23.29 -28.94 28.98
CA VAL A 230 -23.91 -27.75 29.55
C VAL A 230 -23.60 -26.53 28.68
N ARG A 231 -24.52 -25.57 28.66
CA ARG A 231 -24.37 -24.31 27.93
C ARG A 231 -24.42 -23.15 28.91
N CYS A 232 -23.69 -22.08 28.60
CA CYS A 232 -23.83 -20.83 29.34
C CYS A 232 -25.18 -20.18 28.97
N GLU A 233 -26.05 -19.91 29.95
CA GLU A 233 -27.34 -19.25 29.72
C GLU A 233 -27.18 -17.83 29.15
N GLU A 234 -26.08 -17.15 29.48
CA GLU A 234 -25.84 -15.78 29.04
C GLU A 234 -25.38 -15.66 27.58
N CYS A 235 -24.60 -16.63 27.09
CA CYS A 235 -23.98 -16.51 25.75
C CYS A 235 -24.15 -17.74 24.86
N GLY A 236 -24.81 -18.79 25.33
CA GLY A 236 -25.14 -19.98 24.58
C GLY A 236 -23.96 -20.89 24.21
N ARG A 237 -22.72 -20.56 24.60
CA ARG A 237 -21.52 -21.39 24.32
C ARG A 237 -21.55 -22.68 25.11
N LEU A 238 -20.95 -23.73 24.56
CA LEU A 238 -20.65 -24.94 25.33
C LEU A 238 -19.73 -24.58 26.49
N LEU A 239 -20.10 -24.96 27.70
CA LEU A 239 -19.36 -24.63 28.90
C LEU A 239 -18.69 -25.91 29.43
N VAL A 240 -17.38 -25.97 29.29
CA VAL A 240 -16.58 -27.14 29.68
C VAL A 240 -16.13 -26.99 31.11
N ARG A 241 -16.50 -27.96 31.94
CA ARG A 241 -16.16 -27.99 33.38
C ARG A 241 -14.69 -28.41 33.58
N PRO A 242 -14.01 -27.91 34.62
CA PRO A 242 -12.65 -28.36 34.95
C PRO A 242 -12.66 -29.84 35.37
N ILE A 243 -11.61 -30.58 35.01
CA ILE A 243 -11.39 -31.93 35.54
C ILE A 243 -10.96 -31.78 37.02
N GLY A 244 -11.70 -32.38 37.94
CA GLY A 244 -11.33 -32.44 39.36
C GLY A 244 -11.93 -31.37 40.28
N GLN A 245 -13.18 -30.94 40.04
CA GLN A 245 -13.99 -30.27 41.06
C GLN A 245 -15.26 -31.08 41.31
N ASP A 246 -15.07 -32.31 41.79
CA ASP A 246 -16.02 -32.84 42.76
C ASP A 246 -15.83 -32.04 44.05
N ALA A 247 -16.95 -31.70 44.70
CA ALA A 247 -17.03 -30.89 45.90
C ALA A 247 -16.07 -31.34 47.03
#